data_AF-A0A3R7KP20-F1
#
_entry.id   AF-A0A3R7KP20-F1
#
_cell.length_a   1.000
_cell.length_b   1.000
_cell.length_c   1.000
_cell.angle_alpha   90.00
_cell.angle_beta   90.00
_cell.angle_gamma   90.00
#
_symmetry.space_group_name_H-M   'P 1'
#
loop_
_entity.id
_entity.type
_entity.pdbx_description
1 polymer ?
#
loop_
_entity_poly.entity_id
_entity_poly.type
_entity_poly.pdbx_seq_one_letter_code
_entity_poly.pdbx_strand_id
1 'polypeptide(L)' 'MTQTLEISDDLMDRLESHCEEGQSPEELVEELVSVYETEGTFLQEGYSE' A
#
# COMPACT_ATOMS: atom_id res chain seq x y z
N MET A 1 -3.41 -12.90 13.77
CA MET A 1 -2.13 -13.56 13.45
C MET A 1 -1.34 -12.59 12.62
N THR A 2 -0.07 -12.34 12.93
CA THR A 2 0.78 -11.49 12.09
C THR A 2 1.42 -12.34 10.98
N GLN A 3 1.56 -11.75 9.79
CA GLN A 3 2.31 -12.34 8.69
C GLN A 3 3.59 -11.52 8.50
N THR A 4 4.67 -12.17 8.08
CA THR A 4 5.91 -11.46 7.74
C THR A 4 5.97 -11.30 6.23
N LEU A 5 6.22 -10.07 5.77
CA LEU A 5 6.46 -9.74 4.37
C LEU A 5 7.92 -9.31 4.21
N GLU A 6 8.64 -9.94 3.29
CA GLU A 6 10.00 -9.53 2.94
C GLU A 6 9.95 -8.60 1.73
N ILE A 7 10.59 -7.43 1.84
CA ILE A 7 10.65 -6.42 0.80
C ILE A 7 12.07 -5.91 0.64
N SER A 8 12.38 -5.33 -0.52
CA SER A 8 13.68 -4.71 -0.77
C SER A 8 13.85 -3.42 0.05
N ASP A 9 15.08 -3.08 0.42
CA ASP A 9 15.42 -1.82 1.08
C ASP A 9 14.88 -0.59 0.33
N ASP A 10 14.94 -0.58 -1.00
CA ASP A 10 14.37 0.50 -1.82
C ASP A 10 12.86 0.70 -1.59
N LEU A 11 12.12 -0.41 -1.47
CA LEU A 11 10.69 -0.32 -1.20
C LEU A 11 10.42 0.15 0.23
N MET A 12 11.23 -0.31 1.19
CA MET A 12 11.13 0.15 2.58
C MET A 12 11.41 1.64 2.70
N ASP A 13 12.48 2.15 2.08
CA ASP A 13 12.84 3.57 2.10
C ASP A 13 11.73 4.44 1.49
N ARG A 14 11.12 3.97 0.40
CA ARG A 14 9.94 4.62 -0.19
C ARG A 14 8.75 4.63 0.76
N LEU A 15 8.45 3.52 1.42
CA LEU A 15 7.37 3.45 2.41
C LEU A 15 7.63 4.45 3.54
N GLU A 16 8.83 4.45 4.13
CA GLU A 16 9.21 5.38 5.20
C GLU A 16 9.15 6.85 4.75
N SER A 17 9.54 7.15 3.51
CA SER A 17 9.42 8.51 2.96
C SER A 17 7.97 8.97 2.75
N HIS A 18 7.03 8.03 2.62
CA HIS A 18 5.61 8.30 2.48
C HIS A 18 4.85 8.21 3.81
N CYS A 19 5.47 7.72 4.88
CA CYS A 19 4.88 7.70 6.21
C CYS A 19 4.76 9.13 6.78
N GLU A 20 3.61 9.43 7.35
CA GLU A 20 3.40 10.66 8.13
C GLU A 20 4.13 10.62 9.48
N GLU A 21 4.27 11.76 10.17
CA GLU A 21 4.99 11.82 11.46
C GLU A 21 4.39 10.86 12.49
N GLY A 22 5.15 9.80 12.81
CA GLY A 22 4.74 8.77 13.78
C GLY A 22 3.91 7.63 13.18
N GLN A 23 3.62 7.66 11.88
CA GLN A 23 2.96 6.58 11.16
C GLN A 23 3.92 5.41 10.95
N SER A 24 3.40 4.19 11.09
CA SER A 24 4.17 2.99 10.78
C SER A 24 3.99 2.57 9.32
N PRO A 25 4.95 1.83 8.73
CA PRO A 25 4.79 1.26 7.39
C PRO A 25 3.56 0.34 7.25
N GLU A 26 3.14 -0.31 8.34
CA GLU A 26 1.92 -1.13 8.37
C GLU A 26 0.67 -0.27 8.13
N GLU A 27 0.55 0.86 8.83
CA GLU A 27 -0.58 1.77 8.66
C GLU A 27 -0.61 2.40 7.25
N LEU A 28 0.57 2.73 6.71
CA LEU A 28 0.65 3.21 5.33
C LEU A 28 0.15 2.15 4.32
N VAL A 29 0.51 0.88 4.53
CA VAL A 29 0.06 -0.23 3.67
C VAL A 29 -1.45 -0.44 3.80
N GLU A 30 -2.02 -0.35 5.00
CA GLU A 30 -3.48 -0.42 5.18
C GLU A 30 -4.20 0.71 4.45
N GLU A 31 -3.69 1.94 4.54
CA GLU A 31 -4.24 3.09 3.80
C GLU A 31 -4.16 2.89 2.28
N LEU A 32 -3.03 2.38 1.76
CA LEU A 32 -2.87 2.07 0.34
C LEU A 32 -3.85 1.00 -0.14
N VAL A 33 -4.12 -0.02 0.69
CA VAL A 33 -5.11 -1.05 0.38
C VAL A 33 -6.52 -0.46 0.39
N SER A 34 -6.85 0.36 1.39
CA SER A 34 -8.13 1.07 1.47
C SER A 34 -8.37 1.98 0.26
N VAL A 35 -7.34 2.69 -0.19
CA VAL A 35 -7.34 3.46 -1.44
C VAL A 35 -7.61 2.56 -2.64
N TYR A 36 -6.92 1.42 -2.76
CA TYR A 36 -7.15 0.47 -3.86
C TYR A 36 -8.57 -0.13 -3.84
N GLU A 37 -9.14 -0.39 -2.67
CA GLU A 37 -10.49 -0.93 -2.52
C GLU A 37 -11.58 0.12 -2.78
N THR A 38 -11.33 1.37 -2.35
CA THR A 38 -12.28 2.49 -2.48
C THR A 38 -12.23 3.12 -3.88
N GLU A 39 -11.03 3.34 -4.42
CA GLU A 39 -10.80 3.85 -5.77
C GLU A 39 -10.76 2.72 -6.82
N GLY A 40 -10.97 1.47 -6.40
CA GLY A 40 -10.93 0.24 -7.20
C GLY A 40 -11.93 0.14 -8.36
N THR A 41 -12.72 1.17 -8.62
CA THR A 41 -13.37 1.36 -9.92
C THR A 41 -12.37 1.59 -11.05
N PHE A 42 -11.12 2.00 -10.77
CA PHE A 42 -10.15 2.24 -11.86
C PHE A 42 -9.57 0.97 -12.51
N LEU A 43 -9.74 -0.22 -11.91
CA LEU A 43 -9.25 -1.49 -12.47
C LEU A 43 -10.31 -2.29 -13.26
N GLN A 44 -11.57 -1.84 -13.26
CA GLN A 44 -12.63 -2.47 -14.06
C GLN A 44 -12.70 -1.97 -15.51
N GLU A 45 -12.08 -0.83 -15.85
CA GLU A 45 -12.10 -0.29 -17.24
C GLU A 45 -10.97 -0.83 -18.14
N GLY A 46 -10.04 -1.62 -17.59
CA GLY A 46 -8.91 -2.21 -18.34
C GLY A 46 -9.04 -3.69 -18.70
N TYR A 47 -10.08 -4.37 -18.22
CA TYR A 47 -10.41 -5.75 -18.56
C TYR A 47 -11.90 -5.87 -18.92
N SER A 48 -12.32 -5.16 -19.96
CA SER A 48 -13.36 -5.70 -20.85
C SER A 48 -13.02 -5.32 -22.28
N GLU A 49 -12.87 -6.39 -23.03
CA GLU A 49 -12.64 -6.53 -24.47
C GLU A 49 -13.73 -5.84 -25.32
#